data_AF-A0A0F9BD42-F1
#
_entry.id   AF-A0A0F9BD42-F1
#
_cell.length_a   1.000
_cell.length_b   1.000
_cell.length_c   1.000
_cell.angle_alpha   90.00
_cell.angle_beta   90.00
_cell.angle_gamma   90.00
#
_symmetry.space_group_name_H-M   'P 1'
#
loop_
_entity.id
_entity.type
_entity.pdbx_description
1 polymer ?
#
loop_
_entity_poly.entity_id
_entity_poly.type
_entity_poly.pdbx_seq_one_letter_code
_entity_poly.pdbx_strand_id
1 'polypeptide(L)'
;MQKYDFNRGCLIGNLNQELNHLSDEVKSKLLSSYQLWQQHVQTCLEQAQQQGVIATSVNTQQMSEFFWIGWEGAVMRAKLTKNTQPLILYTEMFLRALLR
;
A
#
# COMPACT_ATOMS: atom_id res chain seq x y z
N MET A 1 -7.86 10.12 -7.22
CA MET A 1 -9.24 9.57 -7.15
C MET A 1 -10.31 10.63 -7.39
N GLN A 2 -10.15 11.86 -6.88
CA GLN A 2 -11.11 12.96 -7.03
C GLN A 2 -11.49 13.28 -8.49
N LYS A 3 -10.56 13.24 -9.45
CA LYS A 3 -10.83 13.46 -10.89
C LYS A 3 -12.00 12.60 -11.44
N TYR A 4 -12.25 11.44 -10.84
CA TYR A 4 -13.29 10.50 -11.28
C TYR A 4 -14.34 10.28 -10.19
N ASP A 5 -14.60 11.28 -9.35
CA ASP A 5 -15.57 11.24 -8.24
C ASP A 5 -15.42 9.99 -7.35
N PHE A 6 -14.15 9.59 -7.14
CA PHE A 6 -13.79 8.40 -6.36
C PHE A 6 -14.47 7.12 -6.84
N ASN A 7 -14.85 7.03 -8.12
CA ASN A 7 -15.42 5.81 -8.72
C ASN A 7 -14.32 4.81 -9.14
N ARG A 8 -13.07 5.26 -9.24
CA ARG A 8 -11.90 4.44 -9.59
C ARG A 8 -11.01 4.23 -8.37
N GLY A 9 -10.58 2.98 -8.17
CA GLY A 9 -9.62 2.56 -7.13
C GLY A 9 -8.41 1.84 -7.75
N CYS A 10 -7.73 1.02 -6.95
CA CYS A 10 -6.65 0.16 -7.44
C CYS A 10 -7.22 -1.03 -8.24
N LEU A 11 -6.67 -1.30 -9.42
CA LEU A 11 -7.06 -2.49 -10.21
C LEU A 11 -6.68 -3.78 -9.49
N ILE A 12 -5.44 -3.87 -9.01
CA ILE A 12 -4.91 -5.02 -8.28
C ILE A 12 -5.71 -5.23 -6.99
N GLY A 13 -5.97 -4.17 -6.22
CA GLY A 13 -6.80 -4.24 -5.01
C GLY A 13 -8.23 -4.72 -5.27
N ASN A 14 -8.88 -4.27 -6.35
CA ASN A 14 -10.22 -4.77 -6.71
C ASN A 14 -10.18 -6.25 -7.10
N LEU A 15 -9.22 -6.68 -7.93
CA LEU A 15 -9.09 -8.08 -8.34
C LEU A 15 -8.77 -9.00 -7.15
N ASN A 16 -7.98 -8.51 -6.18
CA ASN A 16 -7.68 -9.24 -4.95
C ASN A 16 -8.92 -9.50 -4.06
N GLN A 17 -10.04 -8.79 -4.26
CA GLN A 17 -11.30 -9.07 -3.57
C GLN A 17 -12.14 -10.14 -4.27
N GLU A 18 -11.84 -10.44 -5.53
CA GLU A 18 -12.58 -11.36 -6.39
C GLU A 18 -11.85 -12.71 -6.58
N LEU A 19 -10.93 -13.07 -5.66
CA LEU A 19 -10.01 -14.21 -5.80
C LEU A 19 -10.69 -15.54 -6.14
N ASN A 20 -11.92 -15.76 -5.68
CA ASN A 20 -12.71 -16.96 -5.95
C ASN A 20 -13.09 -17.11 -7.43
N HIS A 21 -13.03 -16.03 -8.20
CA HIS A 21 -13.38 -15.98 -9.62
C HIS A 21 -12.15 -15.89 -10.54
N LEU A 22 -10.94 -15.94 -9.98
CA LEU A 22 -9.70 -15.78 -10.73
C LEU A 22 -8.99 -17.11 -10.97
N SER A 23 -8.37 -17.25 -12.14
CA SER A 23 -7.45 -18.35 -12.41
C SER A 23 -6.16 -18.21 -11.58
N ASP A 24 -5.48 -19.33 -11.35
CA ASP A 24 -4.23 -19.32 -10.58
C ASP A 24 -3.12 -18.51 -11.26
N GLU A 25 -3.15 -18.41 -12.59
CA GLU A 25 -2.27 -17.53 -13.36
C GLU A 25 -2.47 -16.05 -12.97
N VAL A 26 -3.72 -15.62 -12.85
CA VAL A 26 -4.03 -14.23 -12.44
C VAL A 26 -3.64 -14.01 -10.98
N LYS A 27 -3.91 -14.96 -10.08
CA LYS A 27 -3.50 -14.87 -8.67
C LYS A 27 -1.98 -14.72 -8.54
N SER A 28 -1.22 -15.48 -9.33
CA SER A 28 0.24 -15.37 -9.38
C SER A 28 0.69 -13.97 -9.83
N LYS A 29 0.08 -13.42 -10.89
CA LYS A 29 0.36 -12.05 -11.36
C LYS A 29 0.00 -10.97 -10.34
N LEU A 30 -1.10 -11.14 -9.59
CA LEU A 30 -1.46 -10.23 -8.49
C LEU A 30 -0.38 -10.25 -7.41
N LEU A 31 0.06 -11.45 -6.99
CA LEU A 31 1.10 -11.59 -5.98
C LEU A 31 2.42 -10.95 -6.42
N SER A 32 2.86 -11.21 -7.66
CA SER A 32 4.07 -10.57 -8.21
C SER A 32 3.96 -9.05 -8.27
N SER A 33 2.77 -8.50 -8.54
CA SER A 33 2.54 -7.06 -8.54
C SER A 33 2.75 -6.46 -7.15
N TYR A 34 2.18 -7.08 -6.11
CA TYR A 34 2.40 -6.66 -4.72
C TYR A 34 3.87 -6.77 -4.31
N GLN A 35 4.55 -7.88 -4.65
CA GLN A 35 5.97 -8.08 -4.33
C GLN A 35 6.84 -7.00 -4.97
N LEU A 36 6.61 -6.66 -6.25
CA LEU A 36 7.34 -5.60 -6.93
C LEU A 36 7.11 -4.24 -6.26
N TRP A 37 5.87 -3.93 -5.92
CA TRP A 37 5.55 -2.67 -5.25
C TRP A 37 6.12 -2.57 -3.84
N GLN A 38 6.14 -3.68 -3.09
CA GLN A 38 6.79 -3.77 -1.78
C GLN A 38 8.29 -3.52 -1.90
N GLN A 39 8.96 -4.13 -2.88
CA GLN A 39 10.39 -3.91 -3.12
C GLN A 39 10.71 -2.42 -3.35
N HIS A 40 9.90 -1.71 -4.14
CA HIS A 40 10.11 -0.28 -4.36
C HIS A 40 10.01 0.54 -3.06
N VAL A 41 9.01 0.26 -2.22
CA VAL A 41 8.88 0.93 -0.92
C VAL A 41 10.03 0.54 0.01
N GLN A 42 10.41 -0.73 0.05
CA GLN A 42 11.54 -1.22 0.84
C GLN A 42 12.83 -0.48 0.48
N THR A 43 13.15 -0.32 -0.80
CA THR A 43 14.35 0.42 -1.24
C THR A 43 14.34 1.87 -0.77
N CYS A 44 13.19 2.55 -0.81
CA CYS A 44 13.07 3.91 -0.27
C CYS A 44 13.30 3.95 1.25
N LEU A 45 12.80 2.95 1.99
CA LEU A 45 13.01 2.86 3.43
C LEU A 45 14.47 2.56 3.77
N GLU A 46 15.15 1.70 3.02
CA GLU A 46 16.58 1.41 3.19
C GLU A 46 17.43 2.67 2.95
N GLN A 47 17.10 3.46 1.93
CA GLN A 47 17.74 4.76 1.68
C GLN A 47 17.50 5.75 2.83
N ALA A 48 16.28 5.78 3.38
CA ALA A 48 15.94 6.62 4.52
C ALA A 48 16.72 6.20 5.79
N GLN A 49 16.94 4.90 6.01
CA GLN A 49 17.81 4.40 7.09
C GLN A 49 19.26 4.84 6.91
N GLN A 50 19.81 4.71 5.70
CA GLN A 50 21.18 5.13 5.39
C GLN A 50 21.40 6.62 5.63
N GLN A 51 20.36 7.44 5.42
CA GLN A 51 20.38 8.88 5.68
C GLN A 51 20.08 9.25 7.13
N GLY A 52 19.77 8.28 8.00
CA GLY A 52 19.42 8.51 9.40
C GLY A 52 18.03 9.14 9.60
N VAL A 53 17.16 9.12 8.58
CA VAL A 53 15.78 9.65 8.65
C VAL A 53 14.88 8.74 9.48
N ILE A 54 15.14 7.42 9.45
CA ILE A 54 14.42 6.41 10.24
C ILE A 54 15.42 5.53 10.99
N ALA A 55 15.01 4.96 12.11
CA ALA A 55 15.88 4.15 12.96
C ALA A 55 16.41 2.90 12.23
N THR A 56 17.66 2.51 12.51
CA THR A 56 18.29 1.29 11.97
C THR A 56 17.62 0.01 12.45
N SER A 57 16.85 0.06 13.54
CA SER A 57 16.04 -1.05 14.04
C SER A 57 14.75 -1.28 13.25
N VAL A 58 14.36 -0.37 12.36
CA VAL A 58 13.19 -0.55 11.50
C VAL A 58 13.45 -1.70 10.53
N ASN A 59 12.57 -2.71 10.53
CA ASN A 59 12.57 -3.74 9.50
C ASN A 59 11.91 -3.19 8.23
N THR A 60 12.71 -2.80 7.24
CA THR A 60 12.25 -2.15 6.00
C THR A 60 11.37 -3.07 5.16
N GLN A 61 11.67 -4.37 5.13
CA GLN A 61 10.85 -5.38 4.46
C GLN A 61 9.45 -5.45 5.08
N GLN A 62 9.36 -5.66 6.40
CA GLN A 62 8.07 -5.72 7.10
C GLN A 62 7.28 -4.41 6.98
N MET A 63 7.96 -3.26 7.06
CA MET A 63 7.30 -1.97 6.92
C MET A 63 6.79 -1.73 5.50
N SER A 64 7.48 -2.23 4.47
CA SER A 64 7.02 -2.16 3.08
C SER A 64 5.79 -3.04 2.81
N GLU A 65 5.72 -4.22 3.42
CA GLU A 65 4.54 -5.08 3.37
C GLU A 65 3.36 -4.46 4.11
N PHE A 66 3.60 -3.97 5.34
CA PHE A 66 2.60 -3.25 6.13
C PHE A 66 2.06 -2.01 5.39
N PHE A 67 2.92 -1.34 4.60
CA PHE A 67 2.52 -0.24 3.75
C PHE A 67 1.40 -0.66 2.78
N TRP A 68 1.62 -1.73 2.02
CA TRP A 68 0.66 -2.15 0.99
C TRP A 68 -0.60 -2.79 1.56
N ILE A 69 -0.52 -3.50 2.68
CA ILE A 69 -1.69 -4.02 3.39
C ILE A 69 -2.64 -2.87 3.76
N GLY A 70 -2.11 -1.80 4.34
CA GLY A 70 -2.93 -0.67 4.79
C GLY A 70 -3.35 0.28 3.67
N TRP A 71 -2.47 0.55 2.70
CA TRP A 71 -2.75 1.45 1.58
C TRP A 71 -3.92 0.98 0.72
N GLU A 72 -4.01 -0.32 0.41
CA GLU A 72 -5.15 -0.86 -0.34
C GLU A 72 -6.46 -0.71 0.43
N GLY A 73 -6.43 -0.90 1.75
CA GLY A 73 -7.58 -0.63 2.62
C GLY A 73 -8.00 0.85 2.60
N ALA A 74 -7.04 1.76 2.60
CA ALA A 74 -7.29 3.19 2.51
C ALA A 74 -7.90 3.59 1.15
N VAL A 75 -7.39 3.04 0.05
CA VAL A 75 -7.94 3.26 -1.31
C VAL A 75 -9.38 2.73 -1.40
N MET A 76 -9.63 1.53 -0.89
CA MET A 76 -10.98 0.96 -0.83
C MET A 76 -11.93 1.86 -0.03
N ARG A 77 -11.52 2.31 1.16
CA ARG A 77 -12.32 3.19 2.00
C ARG A 77 -12.57 4.55 1.35
N ALA A 78 -11.58 5.13 0.67
CA ALA A 78 -11.75 6.40 -0.05
C ALA A 78 -12.75 6.28 -1.21
N LYS A 79 -12.77 5.13 -1.91
CA LYS A 79 -13.79 4.82 -2.94
C LYS A 79 -15.19 4.74 -2.33
N LEU A 80 -15.32 4.10 -1.16
CA LEU A 80 -16.59 3.94 -0.45
C LEU A 80 -17.12 5.27 0.09
N THR A 81 -16.28 6.07 0.76
CA THR A 81 -16.69 7.31 1.44
C THR A 81 -16.65 8.54 0.55
N LYS A 82 -16.20 8.40 -0.70
CA LYS A 82 -16.14 9.49 -1.71
C LYS A 82 -15.32 10.71 -1.26
N ASN A 83 -14.24 10.47 -0.51
CA ASN A 83 -13.34 11.52 -0.06
C ASN A 83 -11.92 10.99 0.19
N THR A 84 -10.97 11.90 0.35
CA THR A 84 -9.54 11.59 0.56
C THR A 84 -9.17 11.25 2.00
N GLN A 85 -10.09 11.38 2.96
CA GLN A 85 -9.79 11.26 4.39
C GLN A 85 -9.13 9.93 4.78
N PRO A 86 -9.56 8.76 4.24
CA PRO A 86 -8.89 7.49 4.54
C PRO A 86 -7.44 7.42 4.09
N LEU A 87 -7.11 8.03 2.94
CA LEU A 87 -5.74 8.09 2.42
C LEU A 87 -4.85 8.97 3.31
N ILE A 88 -5.38 10.13 3.72
CA ILE A 88 -4.68 11.07 4.59
C ILE A 88 -4.39 10.41 5.94
N LEU A 89 -5.42 9.86 6.59
CA LEU A 89 -5.32 9.20 7.88
C LEU A 89 -4.28 8.07 7.85
N TYR A 90 -4.34 7.23 6.81
CA TYR A 90 -3.41 6.13 6.67
C TYR A 90 -1.95 6.61 6.56
N THR A 91 -1.68 7.57 5.66
CA THR A 91 -0.34 8.12 5.47
C THR A 91 0.20 8.75 6.75
N GLU A 92 -0.62 9.54 7.46
CA GLU A 92 -0.23 10.15 8.74
C GLU A 92 0.13 9.09 9.77
N MET A 93 -0.68 8.04 9.91
CA MET A 93 -0.42 6.99 10.90
C MET A 93 0.78 6.11 10.54
N PHE A 94 0.97 5.81 9.26
CA PHE A 94 2.14 5.09 8.77
C PHE A 94 3.43 5.87 9.08
N LEU A 95 3.48 7.15 8.72
CA LEU A 95 4.65 8.00 9.01
C LEU A 95 4.90 8.15 10.51
N ARG A 96 3.85 8.28 11.32
CA ARG A 96 3.98 8.30 12.79
C ARG A 96 4.50 6.98 13.37
N ALA A 97 4.24 5.85 12.74
CA ALA A 97 4.80 4.56 13.18
C ALA A 97 6.27 4.40 12.75
N LEU A 98 6.63 4.98 11.61
CA LEU A 98 7.94 4.86 10.98
C LEU A 98 8.99 5.85 11.54
N LEU A 99 8.59 7.09 11.84
CA LEU A 99 9.48 8.17 12.28
C LEU A 99 9.60 8.28 13.82
N ARG A 100 9.24 7.23 14.54
CA ARG A 100 9.35 7.16 16.00
C ARG A 100 10.75 6.83 16.47
#